data_AF-A0A165CNB2-F1
#
_entry.id   AF-A0A165CNB2-F1
#
_cell.length_a   1.000
_cell.length_b   1.000
_cell.length_c   1.000
_cell.angle_alpha   90.00
_cell.angle_beta   90.00
_cell.angle_gamma   90.00
#
_symmetry.space_group_name_H-M   'P 1'
#
loop_
_entity.id
_entity.type
_entity.pdbx_description
1 polymer ?
#
loop_
_entity_poly.entity_id
_entity_poly.type
_entity_poly.pdbx_seq_one_letter_code
_entity_poly.pdbx_strand_id
1 'polypeptide(L)'
;MIINELKSTNGVFKEWSDIYHDEQIIQAIERGEIQERDMILIFSIDSAQLYHYKASDTWIYIWVLFDLSPELRHKKKHVLLGSFISGPNKPKNLDSFLFLDLHHAQTLMKHEFRFWDALDGVTVLNGPGLAQVNNGTGHKGHHECHMYCELIRQHKENAPHYYPALAKPLGYTVAGCDHDDVDLMTIDPYPSAEEYLSNLHYVLESTSDGQYKNLLSGLSCTFSMPGCLAIDLMHLIALIIPDLLLGLWWGTLDCETWKTHGEVVGKMLPYLPGLFDRPPHDLTERLNSGYKAWKFLLYIFGMEPALFYNVLPEKYWQNFCQLVAAGRILHQHKIT
;
A
#
# COMPACT_ATOMS: atom_id res chain seq x y z
N MET A 1 22.70 15.24 2.90
CA MET A 1 22.99 14.43 4.11
C MET A 1 23.31 12.98 3.73
N ILE A 2 22.44 12.30 2.96
CA ILE A 2 22.66 10.91 2.49
C ILE A 2 23.77 10.77 1.45
N ILE A 3 23.93 11.73 0.54
CA ILE A 3 25.07 11.73 -0.41
C ILE A 3 26.41 11.74 0.32
N ASN A 4 26.50 12.44 1.46
CA ASN A 4 27.72 12.48 2.27
C ASN A 4 27.91 11.16 3.03
N GLU A 5 26.81 10.54 3.47
CA GLU A 5 26.83 9.24 4.12
C GLU A 5 27.28 8.13 3.16
N LEU A 6 26.67 8.04 1.97
CA LEU A 6 27.06 7.14 0.88
C LEU A 6 28.54 7.25 0.53
N LYS A 7 29.04 8.49 0.39
CA LYS A 7 30.46 8.78 0.15
C LYS A 7 31.37 8.32 1.29
N SER A 8 30.88 8.33 2.54
CA SER A 8 31.66 7.96 3.72
C SER A 8 31.63 6.45 4.04
N THR A 9 30.58 5.74 3.63
CA THR A 9 30.37 4.32 3.93
C THR A 9 30.68 3.39 2.76
N ASN A 10 31.18 3.92 1.64
CA ASN A 10 31.45 3.16 0.42
C ASN A 10 30.20 2.38 -0.08
N GLY A 11 29.02 3.01 0.02
CA GLY A 11 27.75 2.47 -0.47
C GLY A 11 27.04 1.48 0.46
N VAL A 12 27.51 1.23 1.69
CA VAL A 12 26.86 0.29 2.62
C VAL A 12 26.23 1.04 3.79
N PHE A 13 24.91 1.01 3.90
CA PHE A 13 24.21 1.56 5.06
C PHE A 13 24.24 0.58 6.23
N LYS A 14 24.50 1.11 7.43
CA LYS A 14 24.40 0.34 8.69
C LYS A 14 22.97 0.26 9.23
N GLU A 15 22.09 1.13 8.75
CA GLU A 15 20.71 1.24 9.18
C GLU A 15 19.89 1.71 7.98
N TRP A 16 18.76 1.06 7.72
CA TRP A 16 17.80 1.43 6.68
C TRP A 16 16.55 1.94 7.37
N SER A 17 16.17 3.20 7.14
CA SER A 17 15.11 3.81 7.95
C SER A 17 13.98 4.49 7.17
N ASP A 18 14.24 4.90 5.94
CA ASP A 18 13.34 5.79 5.21
C ASP A 18 13.57 5.65 3.70
N ILE A 19 12.64 6.19 2.90
CA ILE A 19 12.66 6.13 1.44
C ILE A 19 13.96 6.65 0.83
N TYR A 20 14.71 7.50 1.52
CA TYR A 20 15.97 7.97 0.94
C TYR A 20 17.06 6.89 0.87
N HIS A 21 16.84 5.76 1.56
CA HIS A 21 17.62 4.54 1.37
C HIS A 21 17.03 3.66 0.27
N ASP A 22 15.98 4.09 -0.43
CA ASP A 22 15.44 3.38 -1.57
C ASP A 22 16.45 3.32 -2.70
N GLU A 23 16.61 2.14 -3.28
CA GLU A 23 17.58 1.88 -4.33
C GLU A 23 17.32 2.74 -5.57
N GLN A 24 16.06 2.96 -5.96
CA GLN A 24 15.74 3.78 -7.13
C GLN A 24 16.13 5.24 -6.92
N ILE A 25 15.89 5.77 -5.70
CA ILE A 25 16.31 7.14 -5.33
C ILE A 25 17.83 7.25 -5.34
N ILE A 26 18.54 6.31 -4.71
CA ILE A 26 20.01 6.33 -4.65
C ILE A 26 20.59 6.28 -6.06
N GLN A 27 20.13 5.34 -6.90
CA GLN A 27 20.63 5.21 -8.25
C GLN A 27 20.31 6.45 -9.10
N ALA A 28 19.13 7.07 -8.93
CA ALA A 28 18.78 8.31 -9.64
C ALA A 28 19.67 9.49 -9.22
N ILE A 29 20.06 9.57 -7.95
CA ILE A 29 21.06 10.53 -7.47
C ILE A 29 22.42 10.24 -8.11
N GLU A 30 22.86 8.98 -8.15
CA GLU A 30 24.14 8.58 -8.75
C GLU A 30 24.20 8.84 -10.26
N ARG A 31 23.09 8.66 -10.98
CA ARG A 31 22.94 9.01 -12.40
C ARG A 31 22.82 10.51 -12.66
N GLY A 32 22.66 11.32 -11.61
CA GLY A 32 22.46 12.77 -11.71
C GLY A 32 21.07 13.18 -12.20
N GLU A 33 20.10 12.26 -12.15
CA GLU A 33 18.68 12.52 -12.44
C GLU A 33 18.01 13.30 -11.31
N ILE A 34 18.51 13.13 -10.08
CA ILE A 34 18.12 13.91 -8.89
C ILE A 34 19.34 14.69 -8.41
N GLN A 35 19.23 16.01 -8.40
CA GLN A 35 20.25 16.94 -7.94
C GLN A 35 19.96 17.42 -6.51
N GLU A 36 20.95 18.08 -5.90
CA GLU A 36 20.86 18.56 -4.51
C GLU A 36 19.70 19.53 -4.25
N ARG A 37 19.20 20.20 -5.29
CA ARG A 37 18.12 21.20 -5.21
C ARG A 37 16.78 20.69 -5.71
N ASP A 38 16.72 19.43 -6.12
CA ASP A 38 15.47 18.83 -6.57
C ASP A 38 14.65 18.39 -5.37
N MET A 39 13.38 18.76 -5.35
CA MET A 39 12.41 18.35 -4.34
C MET A 39 11.79 17.01 -4.71
N ILE A 40 11.56 16.12 -3.74
CA ILE A 40 10.80 14.88 -3.97
C ILE A 40 9.37 15.04 -3.43
N LEU A 41 8.38 14.77 -4.27
CA LEU A 41 6.97 14.78 -3.90
C LEU A 41 6.40 13.37 -3.84
N ILE A 42 5.54 13.08 -2.87
CA ILE A 42 4.64 11.91 -2.93
C ILE A 42 3.19 12.37 -3.01
N PHE A 43 2.50 11.96 -4.08
CA PHE A 43 1.05 12.05 -4.17
C PHE A 43 0.39 10.95 -3.35
N SER A 44 -0.62 11.26 -2.54
CA SER A 44 -1.46 10.25 -1.88
C SER A 44 -2.92 10.59 -1.94
N ILE A 45 -3.77 9.60 -2.22
CA ILE A 45 -5.21 9.75 -2.30
C ILE A 45 -5.92 8.64 -1.53
N ASP A 46 -6.89 9.02 -0.70
CA ASP A 46 -7.79 8.07 -0.05
C ASP A 46 -9.17 8.69 0.18
N SER A 47 -10.15 7.83 0.42
CA SER A 47 -11.46 8.22 0.90
C SER A 47 -11.39 8.60 2.39
N ALA A 48 -12.06 9.67 2.78
CA ALA A 48 -12.17 10.15 4.14
C ALA A 48 -13.64 10.17 4.62
N GLN A 49 -13.88 9.57 5.78
CA GLN A 49 -15.16 9.63 6.46
C GLN A 49 -15.26 10.93 7.27
N LEU A 50 -16.04 11.90 6.78
CA LEU A 50 -16.25 13.18 7.47
C LEU A 50 -17.30 13.11 8.59
N TYR A 51 -18.22 12.14 8.55
CA TYR A 51 -19.31 11.98 9.52
C TYR A 51 -19.30 10.58 10.15
N HIS A 52 -19.47 10.51 11.47
CA HIS A 52 -19.35 9.28 12.28
C HIS A 52 -20.29 8.13 11.87
N TYR A 53 -21.38 8.40 11.16
CA TYR A 53 -22.40 7.41 10.77
C TYR A 53 -22.73 7.43 9.27
N LYS A 54 -21.78 7.83 8.43
CA LYS A 54 -21.91 7.71 6.97
C LYS A 54 -20.74 6.94 6.38
N ALA A 55 -20.95 6.31 5.23
CA ALA A 55 -19.84 5.78 4.45
C ALA A 55 -18.86 6.91 4.10
N SER A 56 -17.66 6.54 3.68
CA SER A 56 -16.63 7.49 3.25
C SER A 56 -17.11 8.24 2.00
N ASP A 57 -17.72 9.40 2.20
CA ASP A 57 -18.42 10.17 1.17
C ASP A 57 -17.52 11.28 0.57
N THR A 58 -16.22 11.31 0.83
CA THR A 58 -15.35 12.36 0.28
C THR A 58 -13.96 11.78 0.06
N TRP A 59 -13.37 12.04 -1.09
CA TRP A 59 -11.98 11.65 -1.34
C TRP A 59 -11.09 12.87 -1.19
N ILE A 60 -9.93 12.66 -0.58
CA ILE A 60 -8.95 13.71 -0.35
C ILE A 60 -7.65 13.19 -0.93
N TYR A 61 -6.99 14.03 -1.72
CA TYR A 61 -5.62 13.78 -2.08
C TYR A 61 -4.71 14.90 -1.61
N ILE A 62 -3.49 14.49 -1.30
CA ILE A 62 -2.47 15.29 -0.65
C ILE A 62 -1.14 15.09 -1.38
N TRP A 63 -0.27 16.07 -1.22
CA TRP A 63 1.13 16.00 -1.60
C TRP A 63 1.98 16.02 -0.33
N VAL A 64 2.83 15.03 -0.17
CA VAL A 64 3.79 14.93 0.92
C VAL A 64 5.14 15.38 0.38
N LEU A 65 5.71 16.41 1.02
CA LEU A 65 7.05 16.91 0.71
C LEU A 65 8.07 15.98 1.36
N PHE A 66 8.80 15.24 0.53
CA PHE A 66 9.75 14.27 1.06
C PHE A 66 11.04 14.89 1.54
N ASP A 67 11.38 16.11 1.12
CA ASP A 67 12.53 16.91 1.61
C ASP A 67 12.47 17.17 3.13
N LEU A 68 11.29 17.05 3.72
CA LEU A 68 11.09 17.13 5.15
C LEU A 68 11.36 15.77 5.79
N SER A 69 11.98 15.77 6.96
CA SER A 69 12.24 14.53 7.71
C SER A 69 10.93 13.78 8.04
N PRO A 70 10.99 12.44 8.26
CA PRO A 70 9.83 11.64 8.63
C PRO A 70 8.99 12.22 9.78
N GLU A 71 9.65 12.84 10.76
CA GLU A 71 9.01 13.45 11.94
C GLU A 71 8.21 14.70 11.59
N LEU A 72 8.51 15.34 10.45
CA LEU A 72 7.89 16.58 9.99
C LEU A 72 6.91 16.36 8.85
N ARG A 73 7.27 15.58 7.82
CA ARG A 73 6.52 15.54 6.53
C ARG A 73 5.07 15.05 6.66
N HIS A 74 4.78 14.21 7.65
CA HIS A 74 3.42 13.71 7.90
C HIS A 74 2.65 14.54 8.94
N LYS A 75 3.23 15.62 9.48
CA LYS A 75 2.51 16.54 10.36
C LYS A 75 1.57 17.38 9.53
N LYS A 76 0.34 17.57 10.01
CA LYS A 76 -0.74 18.33 9.33
C LYS A 76 -0.28 19.67 8.74
N LYS A 77 0.64 20.37 9.40
CA LYS A 77 1.18 21.67 8.95
C LYS A 77 2.07 21.61 7.70
N HIS A 78 2.57 20.45 7.32
CA HIS A 78 3.47 20.27 6.18
C HIS A 78 2.90 19.38 5.08
N VAL A 79 1.77 18.72 5.32
CA VAL A 79 1.05 18.00 4.28
C VAL A 79 0.31 19.01 3.42
N LEU A 80 0.66 19.07 2.13
CA LEU A 80 0.00 19.94 1.19
C LEU A 80 -1.29 19.28 0.75
N LEU A 81 -2.39 20.01 0.85
CA LEU A 81 -3.68 19.55 0.38
C LEU A 81 -3.75 19.79 -1.13
N GLY A 82 -3.99 18.73 -1.91
CA GLY A 82 -4.21 18.86 -3.35
C GLY A 82 -5.65 19.28 -3.64
N SER A 83 -6.61 18.39 -3.41
CA SER A 83 -8.03 18.72 -3.56
C SER A 83 -8.97 17.80 -2.80
N PHE A 84 -10.25 18.14 -2.84
CA PHE A 84 -11.36 17.34 -2.32
C PHE A 84 -12.28 16.94 -3.46
N ILE A 85 -12.62 15.65 -3.51
CA ILE A 85 -13.61 15.11 -4.43
C ILE A 85 -14.85 14.75 -3.60
N SER A 86 -15.90 15.53 -3.77
CA SER A 86 -17.19 15.31 -3.10
C SER A 86 -17.81 13.96 -3.53
N GLY A 87 -18.26 13.18 -2.56
CA GLY A 87 -19.02 11.94 -2.79
C GLY A 87 -20.53 12.20 -2.87
N PRO A 88 -21.38 11.20 -2.60
CA PRO A 88 -21.14 10.01 -1.77
C PRO A 88 -20.52 8.81 -2.50
N ASN A 89 -20.38 8.89 -3.82
CA ASN A 89 -19.87 7.79 -4.62
C ASN A 89 -18.38 7.96 -4.93
N LYS A 90 -17.66 6.84 -5.06
CA LYS A 90 -16.29 6.82 -5.58
C LYS A 90 -16.23 7.51 -6.96
N PRO A 91 -15.21 8.34 -7.24
CA PRO A 91 -15.04 8.95 -8.56
C PRO A 91 -14.98 7.88 -9.66
N LYS A 92 -15.83 8.05 -10.69
CA LYS A 92 -15.83 7.15 -11.87
C LYS A 92 -14.61 7.36 -12.76
N ASN A 93 -14.19 8.61 -12.91
CA ASN A 93 -13.02 9.01 -13.67
C ASN A 93 -12.14 9.86 -12.76
N LEU A 94 -11.18 9.22 -12.09
CA LEU A 94 -10.28 9.90 -11.19
C LEU A 94 -9.35 10.89 -11.92
N ASP A 95 -8.92 10.54 -13.14
CA ASP A 95 -8.03 11.38 -13.96
C ASP A 95 -8.60 12.77 -14.20
N SER A 96 -9.93 12.90 -14.35
CA SER A 96 -10.59 14.20 -14.51
C SER A 96 -10.36 15.15 -13.33
N PHE A 97 -10.19 14.63 -12.12
CA PHE A 97 -9.90 15.41 -10.91
C PHE A 97 -8.40 15.63 -10.70
N LEU A 98 -7.55 14.73 -11.22
CA LEU A 98 -6.10 14.81 -11.07
C LEU A 98 -5.44 15.62 -12.18
N PHE A 99 -6.09 15.75 -13.35
CA PHE A 99 -5.52 16.38 -14.53
C PHE A 99 -4.95 17.76 -14.27
N LEU A 100 -5.70 18.62 -13.57
CA LEU A 100 -5.26 20.00 -13.34
C LEU A 100 -3.99 20.04 -12.49
N ASP A 101 -3.97 19.30 -11.39
CA ASP A 101 -2.84 19.26 -10.46
C ASP A 101 -1.60 18.60 -11.09
N LEU A 102 -1.80 17.49 -11.80
CA LEU A 102 -0.72 16.82 -12.53
C LEU A 102 -0.21 17.65 -13.70
N HIS A 103 -1.08 18.44 -14.36
CA HIS A 103 -0.66 19.38 -15.39
C HIS A 103 0.19 20.52 -14.81
N HIS A 104 -0.17 21.05 -13.64
CA HIS A 104 0.65 22.04 -12.94
C HIS A 104 2.00 21.44 -12.51
N ALA A 105 2.00 20.24 -11.92
CA ALA A 105 3.23 19.52 -11.58
C ALA A 105 4.11 19.31 -12.82
N GLN A 106 3.52 18.86 -13.93
CA GLN A 106 4.22 18.67 -15.21
C GLN A 106 4.80 19.97 -15.77
N THR A 107 4.09 21.09 -15.59
CA THR A 107 4.58 22.41 -15.98
C THR A 107 5.81 22.79 -15.18
N LEU A 108 5.80 22.56 -13.86
CA LEU A 108 6.94 22.80 -12.98
C LEU A 108 8.12 21.87 -13.30
N MET A 109 7.87 20.62 -13.68
CA MET A 109 8.92 19.68 -14.09
C MET A 109 9.60 20.07 -15.40
N LYS A 110 8.85 20.64 -16.36
CA LYS A 110 9.36 20.98 -17.70
C LYS A 110 9.97 22.37 -17.78
N HIS A 111 9.49 23.28 -16.96
CA HIS A 111 9.89 24.68 -16.99
C HIS A 111 10.53 25.04 -15.66
N GLU A 112 11.81 25.39 -15.70
CA GLU A 112 12.52 25.98 -14.56
C GLU A 112 11.67 27.13 -13.99
N PHE A 113 11.07 26.93 -12.83
CA PHE A 113 10.28 27.96 -12.18
C PHE A 113 11.24 28.91 -11.47
N ARG A 114 11.75 29.92 -12.20
CA ARG A 114 12.69 30.90 -11.67
C ARG A 114 11.99 31.88 -10.72
N PHE A 115 11.81 31.48 -9.48
CA PHE A 115 11.56 32.41 -8.39
C PHE A 115 12.87 33.09 -7.97
N TRP A 116 12.79 34.31 -7.46
CA TRP A 116 13.92 34.86 -6.70
C TRP A 116 14.00 34.05 -5.39
N ASP A 117 14.94 33.10 -5.39
CA ASP A 117 15.17 31.97 -4.48
C ASP A 117 14.55 30.62 -4.95
N ALA A 118 15.40 29.60 -5.06
CA ALA A 118 15.40 28.56 -6.11
C ALA A 118 14.94 27.17 -5.64
N LEU A 119 14.01 26.50 -6.34
CA LEU A 119 13.79 25.04 -6.23
C LEU A 119 13.22 24.42 -7.51
N ASP A 120 13.80 23.28 -7.89
CA ASP A 120 13.37 22.36 -8.97
C ASP A 120 12.80 21.08 -8.31
N GLY A 121 12.12 20.16 -9.03
CA GLY A 121 11.45 19.02 -8.37
C GLY A 121 11.14 17.79 -9.23
N VAL A 122 11.13 16.64 -8.55
CA VAL A 122 10.88 15.26 -9.00
C VAL A 122 9.66 14.70 -8.25
N THR A 123 8.75 13.99 -8.92
CA THR A 123 7.52 13.45 -8.29
C THR A 123 7.47 11.92 -8.27
N VAL A 124 7.03 11.39 -7.13
CA VAL A 124 6.77 9.99 -6.79
C VAL A 124 5.29 9.88 -6.37
N LEU A 125 4.65 8.72 -6.51
CA LEU A 125 3.20 8.57 -6.27
C LEU A 125 2.93 7.37 -5.35
N ASN A 126 2.06 7.52 -4.34
CA ASN A 126 1.73 6.46 -3.36
C ASN A 126 0.29 6.56 -2.83
N GLY A 127 -0.55 5.54 -2.99
CA GLY A 127 -1.80 5.47 -2.22
C GLY A 127 -2.75 4.32 -2.57
N PRO A 128 -3.79 4.07 -1.76
CA PRO A 128 -4.79 3.00 -1.95
C PRO A 128 -5.58 3.12 -3.26
N GLY A 129 -5.60 4.32 -3.83
CA GLY A 129 -6.09 4.57 -5.18
C GLY A 129 -5.23 3.95 -6.29
N LEU A 130 -4.14 3.23 -6.01
CA LEU A 130 -3.15 2.80 -7.00
C LEU A 130 -3.75 2.13 -8.24
N ALA A 131 -4.72 1.23 -8.08
CA ALA A 131 -5.40 0.59 -9.22
C ALA A 131 -6.23 1.59 -10.06
N GLN A 132 -6.71 2.68 -9.46
CA GLN A 132 -7.44 3.77 -10.13
C GLN A 132 -6.50 4.80 -10.76
N VAL A 133 -5.29 4.99 -10.21
CA VAL A 133 -4.30 5.92 -10.77
C VAL A 133 -3.46 5.25 -11.86
N ASN A 134 -3.12 3.96 -11.70
CA ASN A 134 -2.41 3.14 -12.68
C ASN A 134 -3.37 2.39 -13.62
N ASN A 135 -4.69 2.54 -13.48
CA ASN A 135 -5.71 1.83 -14.26
C ASN A 135 -5.50 0.29 -14.37
N GLY A 136 -4.79 -0.30 -13.41
CA GLY A 136 -4.44 -1.71 -13.40
C GLY A 136 -5.61 -2.61 -13.00
N THR A 137 -5.44 -3.93 -13.15
CA THR A 137 -6.46 -4.88 -12.68
C THR A 137 -6.56 -4.84 -11.15
N GLY A 138 -7.79 -4.93 -10.63
CA GLY A 138 -8.05 -4.91 -9.19
C GLY A 138 -7.61 -6.20 -8.48
N HIS A 139 -7.84 -6.30 -7.17
CA HIS A 139 -7.47 -7.44 -6.30
C HIS A 139 -8.06 -8.82 -6.70
N LYS A 140 -8.94 -8.87 -7.72
CA LYS A 140 -9.56 -10.09 -8.28
C LYS A 140 -9.03 -10.42 -9.69
N GLY A 141 -8.11 -9.61 -10.21
CA GLY A 141 -7.54 -9.75 -11.54
C GLY A 141 -6.58 -10.92 -11.66
N HIS A 142 -6.25 -11.25 -12.91
CA HIS A 142 -5.41 -12.39 -13.28
C HIS A 142 -3.99 -12.32 -12.72
N HIS A 143 -3.40 -11.13 -12.63
CA HIS A 143 -2.09 -10.92 -12.02
C HIS A 143 -2.20 -10.53 -10.55
N GLU A 144 -1.22 -10.93 -9.75
CA GLU A 144 -1.24 -10.72 -8.31
C GLU A 144 -0.96 -9.27 -7.90
N CYS A 145 0.20 -8.74 -8.30
CA CYS A 145 0.68 -7.46 -7.79
C CYS A 145 0.22 -6.30 -8.66
N HIS A 146 -0.15 -5.19 -8.01
CA HIS A 146 -0.39 -3.91 -8.66
C HIS A 146 0.88 -3.26 -9.24
N MET A 147 2.04 -3.85 -8.91
CA MET A 147 3.37 -3.53 -9.44
C MET A 147 3.75 -4.44 -10.61
N TYR A 148 2.80 -5.00 -11.36
CA TYR A 148 3.12 -5.71 -12.61
C TYR A 148 4.04 -6.93 -12.45
N CYS A 149 3.98 -7.63 -11.30
CA CYS A 149 4.79 -8.84 -11.11
C CYS A 149 4.32 -9.97 -12.04
N GLU A 150 5.24 -10.89 -12.34
CA GLU A 150 4.97 -12.05 -13.21
C GLU A 150 4.06 -13.11 -12.56
N LEU A 151 3.74 -12.97 -11.26
CA LEU A 151 2.90 -13.91 -10.55
C LEU A 151 1.46 -13.94 -11.12
N ILE A 152 1.14 -15.06 -11.76
CA ILE A 152 -0.19 -15.39 -12.25
C ILE A 152 -1.00 -15.97 -11.09
N ARG A 153 -2.25 -15.51 -10.95
CA ARG A 153 -3.19 -16.06 -9.98
C ARG A 153 -3.94 -17.25 -10.55
N GLN A 154 -4.36 -18.14 -9.67
CA GLN A 154 -5.20 -19.28 -10.02
C GLN A 154 -6.67 -18.89 -10.07
N HIS A 155 -7.38 -19.44 -11.05
CA HIS A 155 -8.81 -19.23 -11.25
C HIS A 155 -9.63 -20.43 -10.78
N LYS A 156 -10.67 -20.21 -9.97
CA LYS A 156 -11.64 -21.28 -9.74
C LYS A 156 -12.56 -21.36 -10.96
N GLU A 157 -12.64 -22.53 -11.59
CA GLU A 157 -13.50 -22.75 -12.76
C GLU A 157 -14.93 -22.25 -12.49
N ASN A 158 -15.49 -21.50 -13.44
CA ASN A 158 -16.81 -20.84 -13.34
C ASN A 158 -16.97 -19.78 -12.23
N ALA A 159 -15.90 -19.41 -11.53
CA ALA A 159 -15.92 -18.27 -10.61
C ALA A 159 -15.53 -16.97 -11.34
N PRO A 160 -15.99 -15.79 -10.89
CA PRO A 160 -15.58 -14.51 -11.49
C PRO A 160 -14.22 -14.02 -10.98
N HIS A 161 -13.50 -14.78 -10.14
CA HIS A 161 -12.37 -14.28 -9.36
C HIS A 161 -11.15 -15.19 -9.47
N TYR A 162 -9.99 -14.55 -9.56
CA TYR A 162 -8.70 -15.17 -9.38
C TYR A 162 -8.24 -15.08 -7.92
N TYR A 163 -7.44 -16.04 -7.49
CA TYR A 163 -6.94 -16.18 -6.13
C TYR A 163 -5.42 -16.29 -6.11
N PRO A 164 -4.73 -15.60 -5.19
CA PRO A 164 -3.30 -15.73 -5.02
C PRO A 164 -3.00 -17.06 -4.33
N ALA A 165 -2.68 -18.08 -5.12
CA ALA A 165 -2.37 -19.42 -4.64
C ALA A 165 -1.02 -19.82 -5.21
N LEU A 166 -0.04 -19.92 -4.31
CA LEU A 166 1.33 -20.28 -4.67
C LEU A 166 1.48 -21.78 -4.94
N ALA A 167 0.72 -22.61 -4.22
CA ALA A 167 0.69 -24.05 -4.45
C ALA A 167 -0.40 -24.41 -5.47
N LYS A 168 -0.11 -25.35 -6.37
CA LYS A 168 -1.05 -25.89 -7.34
C LYS A 168 -2.05 -26.83 -6.64
N PRO A 169 -3.36 -26.57 -6.72
CA PRO A 169 -4.37 -27.44 -6.16
C PRO A 169 -4.36 -28.81 -6.85
N LEU A 170 -4.76 -29.85 -6.11
CA LEU A 170 -4.82 -31.20 -6.64
C LEU A 170 -5.84 -31.31 -7.78
N GLY A 171 -5.42 -31.85 -8.92
CA GLY A 171 -6.28 -32.03 -10.10
C GLY A 171 -6.64 -30.72 -10.81
N TYR A 172 -5.86 -29.66 -10.60
CA TYR A 172 -6.12 -28.34 -11.18
C TYR A 172 -5.57 -28.21 -12.61
N THR A 173 -6.46 -27.96 -13.57
CA THR A 173 -6.14 -27.91 -15.02
C THR A 173 -6.81 -26.74 -15.72
N VAL A 174 -7.05 -25.62 -15.03
CA VAL A 174 -7.70 -24.46 -15.64
C VAL A 174 -6.69 -23.74 -16.54
N ALA A 175 -6.93 -23.79 -17.85
CA ALA A 175 -6.01 -23.27 -18.86
C ALA A 175 -5.66 -21.79 -18.61
N GLY A 176 -4.37 -21.46 -18.74
CA GLY A 176 -3.84 -20.10 -18.56
C GLY A 176 -3.54 -19.74 -17.11
N CYS A 177 -3.82 -20.61 -16.15
CA CYS A 177 -3.43 -20.43 -14.74
C CYS A 177 -3.04 -21.75 -14.06
N ASP A 178 -2.74 -22.79 -14.82
CA ASP A 178 -2.37 -24.14 -14.37
C ASP A 178 -0.87 -24.32 -14.10
N HIS A 179 -0.17 -23.24 -13.77
CA HIS A 179 1.24 -23.28 -13.38
C HIS A 179 1.45 -24.16 -12.14
N ASP A 180 2.64 -24.74 -12.01
CA ASP A 180 3.05 -25.50 -10.83
C ASP A 180 3.30 -24.59 -9.62
N ASP A 181 3.71 -25.19 -8.50
CA ASP A 181 4.02 -24.46 -7.28
C ASP A 181 5.02 -23.33 -7.57
N VAL A 182 4.70 -22.12 -7.14
CA VAL A 182 5.54 -20.93 -7.35
C VAL A 182 6.31 -20.61 -6.08
N ASP A 183 7.63 -20.58 -6.20
CA ASP A 183 8.51 -20.06 -5.16
C ASP A 183 8.62 -18.53 -5.29
N LEU A 184 8.10 -17.80 -4.31
CA LEU A 184 8.17 -16.34 -4.27
C LEU A 184 9.60 -15.80 -4.38
N MET A 185 10.60 -16.56 -3.92
CA MET A 185 12.01 -16.14 -3.99
C MET A 185 12.57 -16.15 -5.41
N THR A 186 11.86 -16.75 -6.36
CA THR A 186 12.25 -16.82 -7.78
C THR A 186 11.58 -15.74 -8.62
N ILE A 187 10.59 -15.05 -8.08
CA ILE A 187 9.86 -13.99 -8.78
C ILE A 187 10.66 -12.70 -8.65
N ASP A 188 10.91 -12.03 -9.78
CA ASP A 188 11.44 -10.68 -9.75
C ASP A 188 10.38 -9.72 -9.19
N PRO A 189 10.62 -9.09 -8.02
CA PRO A 189 9.67 -8.11 -7.47
C PRO A 189 9.66 -6.80 -8.27
N TYR A 190 10.65 -6.57 -9.13
CA TYR A 190 10.79 -5.35 -9.92
C TYR A 190 10.46 -5.64 -11.40
N PRO A 191 9.31 -5.19 -11.90
CA PRO A 191 8.96 -5.40 -13.31
C PRO A 191 9.83 -4.54 -14.25
N SER A 192 9.97 -4.99 -15.49
CA SER A 192 10.59 -4.19 -16.54
C SER A 192 9.69 -3.03 -16.98
N ALA A 193 10.20 -1.81 -16.94
CA ALA A 193 9.53 -0.65 -17.51
C ALA A 193 9.25 -0.81 -19.01
N GLU A 194 10.10 -1.55 -19.72
CA GLU A 194 9.93 -1.83 -21.16
C GLU A 194 8.70 -2.72 -21.42
N GLU A 195 8.52 -3.74 -20.59
CA GLU A 195 7.36 -4.64 -20.69
C GLU A 195 6.06 -3.89 -20.40
N TYR A 196 6.05 -3.08 -19.34
CA TYR A 196 4.91 -2.22 -19.02
C TYR A 196 4.55 -1.31 -20.20
N LEU A 197 5.54 -0.65 -20.81
CA LEU A 197 5.32 0.25 -21.94
C LEU A 197 4.85 -0.50 -23.20
N SER A 198 5.38 -1.69 -23.48
CA SER A 198 4.95 -2.55 -24.58
C SER A 198 3.48 -2.95 -24.44
N ASN A 199 3.10 -3.40 -23.24
CA ASN A 199 1.72 -3.81 -22.96
C ASN A 199 0.78 -2.60 -22.94
N LEU A 200 1.24 -1.43 -22.46
CA LEU A 200 0.51 -0.18 -22.57
C LEU A 200 0.23 0.20 -24.03
N HIS A 201 1.22 0.09 -24.91
CA HIS A 201 1.06 0.36 -26.33
C HIS A 201 0.02 -0.58 -26.96
N TYR A 202 0.11 -1.87 -26.67
CA TYR A 202 -0.86 -2.87 -27.14
C TYR A 202 -2.30 -2.52 -26.72
N VAL A 203 -2.51 -2.09 -25.48
CA VAL A 203 -3.84 -1.69 -24.98
C VAL A 203 -4.32 -0.39 -25.62
N LEU A 204 -3.43 0.59 -25.81
CA LEU A 204 -3.74 1.88 -26.46
C LEU A 204 -4.16 1.71 -27.93
N GLU A 205 -3.65 0.69 -28.61
CA GLU A 205 -4.01 0.34 -29.98
C GLU A 205 -5.32 -0.47 -30.10
N SER A 206 -5.89 -0.92 -28.98
CA SER A 206 -7.14 -1.69 -28.97
C SER A 206 -8.34 -0.82 -29.37
N THR A 207 -9.23 -1.37 -30.19
CA THR A 207 -10.41 -0.68 -30.75
C THR A 207 -11.68 -0.83 -29.91
N SER A 208 -11.62 -1.52 -28.77
CA SER A 208 -12.74 -1.72 -27.84
C SER A 208 -12.81 -0.62 -26.76
N ASP A 209 -13.98 -0.42 -26.15
CA ASP A 209 -14.30 0.66 -25.18
C ASP A 209 -13.35 0.80 -23.96
N GLY A 210 -12.39 -0.10 -23.79
CA GLY A 210 -11.30 0.02 -22.82
C GLY A 210 -10.17 0.93 -23.31
N GLN A 211 -10.46 2.19 -23.65
CA GLN A 211 -9.41 3.18 -23.90
C GLN A 211 -8.64 3.44 -22.60
N TYR A 212 -7.56 2.69 -22.40
CA TYR A 212 -6.66 2.85 -21.27
C TYR A 212 -5.94 4.18 -21.42
N LYS A 213 -6.28 5.17 -20.60
CA LYS A 213 -5.54 6.44 -20.52
C LYS A 213 -4.90 6.50 -19.15
N ASN A 214 -3.61 6.24 -19.06
CA ASN A 214 -2.88 6.50 -17.81
C ASN A 214 -2.31 7.90 -17.87
N LEU A 215 -2.86 8.81 -17.07
CA LEU A 215 -2.42 10.20 -17.00
C LEU A 215 -0.98 10.33 -16.49
N LEU A 216 -0.51 9.36 -15.70
CA LEU A 216 0.79 9.40 -15.05
C LEU A 216 1.96 9.14 -16.01
N SER A 217 1.75 8.35 -17.09
CA SER A 217 2.80 8.09 -18.08
C SER A 217 3.17 9.33 -18.91
N GLY A 218 2.35 10.40 -18.83
CA GLY A 218 2.62 11.68 -19.49
C GLY A 218 3.50 12.63 -18.69
N LEU A 219 3.92 12.28 -17.45
CA LEU A 219 4.79 13.10 -16.62
C LEU A 219 6.26 12.98 -17.08
N SER A 220 7.02 14.09 -17.04
CA SER A 220 8.38 14.15 -17.58
C SER A 220 9.47 13.90 -16.57
N CYS A 221 9.17 14.01 -15.27
CA CYS A 221 10.12 13.80 -14.18
C CYS A 221 9.49 12.92 -13.10
N THR A 222 9.37 11.63 -13.40
CA THR A 222 8.91 10.58 -12.50
C THR A 222 9.79 9.35 -12.67
N PHE A 223 9.86 8.49 -11.64
CA PHE A 223 10.39 7.14 -11.85
C PHE A 223 9.59 6.42 -12.94
N SER A 224 10.23 5.45 -13.61
CA SER A 224 9.57 4.66 -14.63
C SER A 224 8.34 3.95 -14.08
N MET A 225 7.33 3.74 -14.92
CA MET A 225 6.19 2.91 -14.53
C MET A 225 6.59 1.44 -14.54
N PRO A 226 6.10 0.63 -13.58
CA PRO A 226 5.31 1.01 -12.40
C PRO A 226 6.18 1.39 -11.17
N GLY A 227 7.50 1.49 -11.28
CA GLY A 227 8.42 1.79 -10.17
C GLY A 227 8.15 3.08 -9.39
N CYS A 228 7.50 4.09 -10.00
CA CYS A 228 7.03 5.29 -9.31
C CYS A 228 5.80 5.10 -8.40
N LEU A 229 5.23 3.89 -8.37
CA LEU A 229 4.05 3.54 -7.59
C LEU A 229 4.47 2.83 -6.30
N ALA A 230 4.18 3.42 -5.15
CA ALA A 230 4.42 2.73 -3.89
C ALA A 230 3.24 1.84 -3.48
N ILE A 231 3.58 0.68 -2.91
CA ILE A 231 2.61 -0.32 -2.43
C ILE A 231 1.96 0.16 -1.13
N ASP A 232 0.64 0.11 -1.07
CA ASP A 232 -0.12 0.37 0.15
C ASP A 232 -0.09 -0.85 1.09
N LEU A 233 0.96 -0.94 1.90
CA LEU A 233 1.11 -1.97 2.92
C LEU A 233 0.09 -1.81 4.06
N MET A 234 -0.38 -0.59 4.32
CA MET A 234 -1.27 -0.29 5.45
C MET A 234 -2.59 -1.03 5.30
N HIS A 235 -3.21 -1.00 4.12
CA HIS A 235 -4.45 -1.73 3.88
C HIS A 235 -4.28 -3.25 4.01
N LEU A 236 -3.18 -3.79 3.49
CA LEU A 236 -2.90 -5.23 3.58
C LEU A 236 -2.82 -5.69 5.03
N ILE A 237 -1.98 -5.03 5.83
CA ILE A 237 -1.67 -5.47 7.19
C ILE A 237 -2.75 -5.05 8.19
N ALA A 238 -3.36 -3.88 8.00
CA ALA A 238 -4.32 -3.34 8.96
C ALA A 238 -5.78 -3.67 8.66
N LEU A 239 -6.13 -4.13 7.45
CA LEU A 239 -7.52 -4.37 7.08
C LEU A 239 -7.73 -5.75 6.41
N ILE A 240 -6.95 -6.10 5.39
CA ILE A 240 -7.16 -7.34 4.62
C ILE A 240 -6.78 -8.58 5.44
N ILE A 241 -5.55 -8.63 5.96
CA ILE A 241 -5.09 -9.77 6.77
C ILE A 241 -5.95 -9.96 8.03
N PRO A 242 -6.28 -8.91 8.81
CA PRO A 242 -7.18 -9.03 9.94
C PRO A 242 -8.54 -9.61 9.59
N ASP A 243 -9.17 -9.15 8.49
CA ASP A 243 -10.48 -9.65 8.06
C ASP A 243 -10.45 -11.15 7.71
N LEU A 244 -9.42 -11.58 6.97
CA LEU A 244 -9.21 -12.99 6.63
C LEU A 244 -9.00 -13.86 7.88
N LEU A 245 -8.14 -13.42 8.80
CA LEU A 245 -7.87 -14.14 10.05
C LEU A 245 -9.13 -14.26 10.91
N LEU A 246 -9.89 -13.17 11.04
CA LEU A 246 -11.14 -13.17 11.79
C LEU A 246 -12.16 -14.13 11.17
N GLY A 247 -12.29 -14.14 9.84
CA GLY A 247 -13.13 -15.11 9.13
C GLY A 247 -12.75 -16.57 9.44
N LEU A 248 -11.45 -16.87 9.48
CA LEU A 248 -10.95 -18.20 9.83
C LEU A 248 -11.22 -18.56 11.30
N TRP A 249 -10.93 -17.66 12.23
CA TRP A 249 -11.09 -17.92 13.66
C TRP A 249 -12.55 -18.02 14.07
N TRP A 250 -13.44 -17.27 13.43
CA TRP A 250 -14.89 -17.42 13.61
C TRP A 250 -15.41 -18.79 13.20
N GLY A 251 -14.84 -19.40 12.16
CA GLY A 251 -15.15 -20.78 11.80
C GLY A 251 -14.52 -21.83 12.72
N THR A 252 -13.55 -21.44 13.55
CA THR A 252 -12.72 -22.37 14.34
C THR A 252 -13.09 -22.37 15.84
N LEU A 253 -13.42 -21.22 16.41
CA LEU A 253 -13.68 -21.04 17.83
C LEU A 253 -15.19 -21.01 18.12
N ASP A 254 -15.61 -21.57 19.25
CA ASP A 254 -17.01 -21.56 19.66
C ASP A 254 -17.44 -20.22 20.28
N CYS A 255 -18.76 -20.07 20.48
CA CYS A 255 -19.34 -18.83 20.99
C CYS A 255 -18.89 -18.49 22.41
N GLU A 256 -18.63 -19.49 23.27
CA GLU A 256 -18.22 -19.27 24.65
C GLU A 256 -16.77 -18.79 24.74
N THR A 257 -15.91 -19.35 23.91
CA THR A 257 -14.52 -18.92 23.73
C THR A 257 -14.48 -17.47 23.26
N TRP A 258 -15.30 -17.09 22.28
CA TRP A 258 -15.37 -15.70 21.81
C TRP A 258 -15.85 -14.71 22.87
N LYS A 259 -16.82 -15.08 23.69
CA LYS A 259 -17.28 -14.23 24.81
C LYS A 259 -16.16 -14.03 25.84
N THR A 260 -15.50 -15.11 26.23
CA THR A 260 -14.38 -15.07 27.17
C THR A 260 -13.26 -14.20 26.61
N HIS A 261 -12.94 -14.35 25.32
CA HIS A 261 -11.96 -13.54 24.61
C HIS A 261 -12.30 -12.05 24.65
N GLY A 262 -13.54 -11.70 24.29
CA GLY A 262 -14.04 -10.32 24.31
C GLY A 262 -13.91 -9.65 25.68
N GLU A 263 -14.23 -10.38 26.77
CA GLU A 263 -14.04 -9.89 28.13
C GLU A 263 -12.57 -9.62 28.48
N VAL A 264 -11.65 -10.48 28.05
CA VAL A 264 -10.22 -10.31 28.28
C VAL A 264 -9.69 -9.11 27.51
N VAL A 265 -10.08 -8.94 26.25
CA VAL A 265 -9.75 -7.75 25.43
C VAL A 265 -10.24 -6.49 26.12
N GLY A 266 -11.47 -6.49 26.64
CA GLY A 266 -12.02 -5.36 27.41
C GLY A 266 -11.22 -5.04 28.68
N LYS A 267 -10.73 -6.06 29.40
CA LYS A 267 -9.89 -5.92 30.59
C LYS A 267 -8.48 -5.40 30.27
N MET A 268 -8.01 -5.51 29.03
CA MET A 268 -6.69 -4.98 28.64
C MET A 268 -6.66 -3.46 28.44
N LEU A 269 -7.83 -2.81 28.36
CA LEU A 269 -7.98 -1.36 28.16
C LEU A 269 -7.06 -0.51 29.07
N PRO A 270 -6.99 -0.72 30.39
CA PRO A 270 -6.19 0.13 31.28
C PRO A 270 -4.68 0.06 31.02
N TYR A 271 -4.21 -0.98 30.32
CA TYR A 271 -2.79 -1.20 30.03
C TYR A 271 -2.36 -0.65 28.67
N LEU A 272 -3.30 -0.08 27.89
CA LEU A 272 -2.99 0.52 26.60
C LEU A 272 -2.53 1.98 26.79
N PRO A 273 -1.46 2.41 26.09
CA PRO A 273 -1.02 3.79 26.12
C PRO A 273 -2.15 4.76 25.76
N GLY A 274 -2.30 5.86 26.52
CA GLY A 274 -3.27 6.91 26.23
C GLY A 274 -3.01 7.68 24.92
N LEU A 275 -1.94 7.33 24.19
CA LEU A 275 -1.65 7.82 22.83
C LEU A 275 -2.72 7.37 21.82
N PHE A 276 -3.46 6.31 22.14
CA PHE A 276 -4.44 5.70 21.27
C PHE A 276 -5.85 6.26 21.55
N ASP A 277 -6.47 6.88 20.54
CA ASP A 277 -7.77 7.57 20.68
C ASP A 277 -8.88 6.69 21.28
N ARG A 278 -8.92 5.38 20.96
CA ARG A 278 -9.94 4.43 21.46
C ARG A 278 -9.46 2.98 21.41
N PRO A 279 -9.46 2.23 22.51
CA PRO A 279 -8.95 0.86 22.51
C PRO A 279 -9.67 -0.08 21.52
N PRO A 280 -9.02 -1.21 21.19
CA PRO A 280 -9.68 -2.41 20.74
C PRO A 280 -10.80 -2.78 21.72
N HIS A 281 -11.95 -3.16 21.20
CA HIS A 281 -13.13 -3.59 21.97
C HIS A 281 -13.55 -4.97 21.48
N ASP A 282 -14.43 -5.60 22.25
CA ASP A 282 -15.03 -6.88 21.91
C ASP A 282 -15.58 -6.85 20.48
N LEU A 283 -15.03 -7.73 19.64
CA LEU A 283 -15.43 -7.85 18.25
C LEU A 283 -16.84 -8.39 18.14
N THR A 284 -17.30 -9.24 19.06
CA THR A 284 -18.63 -9.88 19.02
C THR A 284 -19.78 -8.88 19.10
N GLU A 285 -19.56 -7.73 19.74
CA GLU A 285 -20.57 -6.69 19.89
C GLU A 285 -20.67 -5.75 18.68
N ARG A 286 -19.64 -5.68 17.82
CA ARG A 286 -19.45 -4.52 16.92
C ARG A 286 -18.77 -4.77 15.57
N LEU A 287 -18.77 -6.00 15.03
CA LEU A 287 -18.22 -6.26 13.69
C LEU A 287 -18.72 -5.31 12.59
N ASN A 288 -20.01 -4.95 12.65
CA ASN A 288 -20.63 -4.13 11.61
C ASN A 288 -20.32 -2.63 11.71
N SER A 289 -19.55 -2.18 12.71
CA SER A 289 -19.31 -0.75 12.98
C SER A 289 -17.97 -0.20 12.46
N GLY A 290 -17.17 -1.03 11.77
CA GLY A 290 -15.89 -0.63 11.20
C GLY A 290 -14.81 -0.43 12.26
N TYR A 291 -13.95 -1.43 12.43
CA TYR A 291 -12.72 -1.26 13.20
C TYR A 291 -11.79 -0.32 12.42
N LYS A 292 -11.19 0.68 13.08
CA LYS A 292 -10.16 1.52 12.45
C LYS A 292 -8.89 0.69 12.22
N ALA A 293 -8.18 0.93 11.12
CA ALA A 293 -6.92 0.25 10.76
C ALA A 293 -5.96 0.08 11.95
N TRP A 294 -5.67 1.16 12.68
CA TRP A 294 -4.77 1.11 13.83
C TRP A 294 -5.26 0.19 14.97
N LYS A 295 -6.59 0.06 15.16
CA LYS A 295 -7.14 -0.83 16.17
C LYS A 295 -6.89 -2.29 15.79
N PHE A 296 -6.99 -2.62 14.51
CA PHE A 296 -6.65 -3.96 14.02
C PHE A 296 -5.16 -4.24 14.18
N LEU A 297 -4.29 -3.27 13.91
CA LEU A 297 -2.85 -3.42 14.15
C LEU A 297 -2.57 -3.77 15.61
N LEU A 298 -3.15 -3.02 16.54
CA LEU A 298 -2.97 -3.26 17.97
C LEU A 298 -3.58 -4.59 18.43
N TYR A 299 -4.80 -4.89 17.97
CA TYR A 299 -5.50 -6.14 18.27
C TYR A 299 -4.70 -7.34 17.74
N ILE A 300 -4.56 -7.47 16.43
CA ILE A 300 -3.95 -8.63 15.76
C ILE A 300 -2.45 -8.75 16.06
N PHE A 301 -1.67 -7.68 15.90
CA PHE A 301 -0.21 -7.77 15.99
C PHE A 301 0.33 -7.46 17.39
N GLY A 302 -0.48 -6.84 18.25
CA GLY A 302 -0.10 -6.51 19.64
C GLY A 302 -0.62 -7.53 20.64
N MET A 303 -1.93 -7.77 20.67
CA MET A 303 -2.63 -8.49 21.75
C MET A 303 -2.79 -9.97 21.45
N GLU A 304 -3.27 -10.31 20.24
CA GLU A 304 -3.66 -11.67 19.88
C GLU A 304 -2.57 -12.75 19.98
N PRO A 305 -1.26 -12.48 19.77
CA PRO A 305 -0.23 -13.50 19.97
C PRO A 305 -0.25 -14.09 21.38
N ALA A 306 -0.54 -13.25 22.38
CA ALA A 306 -0.64 -13.68 23.77
C ALA A 306 -2.04 -14.22 24.09
N LEU A 307 -3.09 -13.57 23.60
CA LEU A 307 -4.47 -13.94 23.92
C LEU A 307 -4.90 -15.28 23.32
N PHE A 308 -4.40 -15.61 22.13
CA PHE A 308 -4.69 -16.91 21.51
C PHE A 308 -3.76 -18.04 21.93
N TYR A 309 -2.80 -17.79 22.82
CA TYR A 309 -1.96 -18.84 23.36
C TYR A 309 -2.80 -19.84 24.17
N ASN A 310 -2.73 -21.11 23.82
CA ASN A 310 -3.59 -22.19 24.33
C ASN A 310 -5.10 -22.06 24.02
N VAL A 311 -5.50 -21.12 23.15
CA VAL A 311 -6.88 -20.99 22.64
C VAL A 311 -6.98 -21.55 21.23
N LEU A 312 -6.08 -21.14 20.35
CA LEU A 312 -5.95 -21.73 19.02
C LEU A 312 -5.17 -23.06 19.09
N PRO A 313 -5.48 -24.05 18.24
CA PRO A 313 -4.63 -25.23 18.08
C PRO A 313 -3.19 -24.80 17.79
N GLU A 314 -2.23 -25.48 18.43
CA GLU A 314 -0.83 -25.05 18.49
C GLU A 314 -0.24 -24.75 17.10
N LYS A 315 -0.53 -25.60 16.10
CA LYS A 315 -0.08 -25.41 14.72
C LYS A 315 -0.54 -24.07 14.12
N TYR A 316 -1.79 -23.67 14.36
CA TYR A 316 -2.33 -22.42 13.84
C TYR A 316 -1.83 -21.22 14.62
N TRP A 317 -1.67 -21.36 15.94
CA TRP A 317 -1.09 -20.31 16.77
C TRP A 317 0.38 -20.03 16.39
N GLN A 318 1.18 -21.06 16.15
CA GLN A 318 2.58 -20.91 15.71
C GLN A 318 2.67 -20.20 14.35
N ASN A 319 1.84 -20.61 13.37
CA ASN A 319 1.80 -19.95 12.08
C ASN A 319 1.35 -18.48 12.19
N PHE A 320 0.35 -18.21 13.03
CA PHE A 320 -0.07 -16.84 13.32
C PHE A 320 1.05 -16.01 13.96
N CYS A 321 1.83 -16.58 14.89
CA CYS A 321 2.97 -15.88 15.49
C CYS A 321 4.06 -15.56 14.46
N GLN A 322 4.29 -16.41 13.45
CA GLN A 322 5.20 -16.12 12.34
C GLN A 322 4.70 -14.93 11.51
N LEU A 323 3.39 -14.90 11.20
CA LEU A 323 2.76 -13.77 10.51
C LEU A 323 2.91 -12.47 11.34
N VAL A 324 2.72 -12.54 12.65
CA VAL A 324 2.90 -11.36 13.51
C VAL A 324 4.35 -10.91 13.55
N ALA A 325 5.31 -11.84 13.60
CA ALA A 325 6.73 -11.50 13.49
C ALA A 325 7.04 -10.78 12.16
N ALA A 326 6.57 -11.33 11.03
CA ALA A 326 6.73 -10.71 9.72
C ALA A 326 6.09 -9.32 9.67
N GLY A 327 4.85 -9.17 10.13
CA GLY A 327 4.15 -7.88 10.18
C GLY A 327 4.87 -6.84 11.03
N ARG A 328 5.46 -7.25 12.17
CA ARG A 328 6.26 -6.37 13.03
C ARG A 328 7.55 -5.94 12.35
N ILE A 329 8.25 -6.84 11.68
CA ILE A 329 9.47 -6.53 10.91
C ILE A 329 9.16 -5.51 9.81
N LEU A 330 8.09 -5.75 9.04
CA LEU A 330 7.66 -4.86 7.95
C LEU A 330 7.26 -3.45 8.42
N HIS A 331 6.87 -3.29 9.69
CA HIS A 331 6.49 -2.00 10.28
C HIS A 331 7.61 -1.35 11.10
N GLN A 332 8.82 -1.92 11.10
CA GLN A 332 9.96 -1.28 11.76
C GLN A 332 10.31 0.01 11.02
N HIS A 333 10.46 1.09 11.78
CA HIS A 333 10.98 2.34 11.25
C HIS A 333 12.46 2.23 10.87
N LYS A 334 13.18 1.24 11.39
CA LYS A 334 14.62 1.04 11.17
C LYS A 334 14.91 -0.44 11.09
N ILE A 335 15.67 -0.82 10.08
CA ILE A 335 16.22 -2.16 9.89
C ILE A 335 17.74 -2.05 10.01
N THR A 336 18.34 -2.84 10.90
CA THR A 336 19.78 -2.83 11.21
C THR A 336 20.44 -4.14 10.83
#